data_AF-A0A7K3S8R8-F1
#
_entry.id   AF-A0A7K3S8R8-F1
#
_cell.length_a   1.000
_cell.length_b   1.000
_cell.length_c   1.000
_cell.angle_alpha   90.00
_cell.angle_beta   90.00
_cell.angle_gamma   90.00
#
_symmetry.space_group_name_H-M   'P 1'
#
loop_
_entity.id
_entity.type
_entity.pdbx_description
1 polymer ?
#
loop_
_entity_poly.entity_id
_entity_poly.type
_entity_poly.pdbx_seq_one_letter_code
_entity_poly.pdbx_strand_id
1 'polypeptide(L)'
;DADADRRLAEAVEGTDPAEVISLADALDTFLVAGDEADDGLPFSAEARVRFARLARELRDLRRSLADPLMDVLHRILATTGLEVELSASPQALAARRRETLANFLDTAARFASLDGEASLLAFLGFLRTAAQYEKGLDNALPGGENTVKVLTAHKSKGLEWDVVAVPGLVTGQFPSGQSRDAWTAQAKVLPHALRGDAATLPALDRFDAKGIKAFKEEMKEHQHTEELRLGYVTFTRPRSLLLGSGHWWGPSQKRTRGPSAFLEALYEHCAAGHGEIEAWADEPAEDEENPALAERDADLAWPLPLDADALARRRAARDTVLAHLERMAVQGDEPEPVYGPGPDDVPAHEPWDEEPPLDEPPADEDWDWDALPTERPAGAPEAAP
;
A
#
# COMPACT_ATOMS: atom_id res chain seq x y z
N ASP A 1 0.24 21.76 -12.77
CA ASP A 1 -0.68 20.64 -13.00
C ASP A 1 -2.00 20.94 -13.68
N ALA A 2 -2.79 21.93 -13.23
CA ALA A 2 -4.09 22.23 -13.87
C ALA A 2 -4.01 22.55 -15.38
N ASP A 3 -2.83 22.89 -15.90
CA ASP A 3 -2.62 23.21 -17.30
C ASP A 3 -2.31 21.99 -18.18
N ALA A 4 -1.69 20.93 -17.63
CA ALA A 4 -1.42 19.71 -18.39
C ALA A 4 -2.68 18.85 -18.52
N ASP A 5 -3.42 18.67 -17.43
CA ASP A 5 -4.69 17.93 -17.44
C ASP A 5 -5.76 18.66 -18.25
N ARG A 6 -5.78 20.00 -18.21
CA ARG A 6 -6.67 20.79 -19.06
C ARG A 6 -6.28 20.69 -20.53
N ARG A 7 -4.99 20.77 -20.87
CA ARG A 7 -4.52 20.56 -22.26
C ARG A 7 -4.83 19.16 -22.76
N LEU A 8 -4.74 18.14 -21.91
CA LEU A 8 -5.10 16.76 -22.25
C LEU A 8 -6.62 16.61 -22.41
N ALA A 9 -7.42 17.20 -21.51
CA ALA A 9 -8.87 17.17 -21.59
C ALA A 9 -9.38 17.92 -22.83
N GLU A 10 -8.84 19.10 -23.12
CA GLU A 10 -9.16 19.89 -24.33
C GLU A 10 -8.72 19.18 -25.62
N ALA A 11 -7.62 18.40 -25.59
CA ALA A 11 -7.19 17.59 -26.73
C ALA A 11 -8.06 16.34 -26.97
N VAL A 12 -8.85 15.92 -25.97
CA VAL A 12 -9.71 14.72 -26.01
C VAL A 12 -11.19 15.08 -26.12
N GLU A 13 -11.56 16.34 -25.88
CA GLU A 13 -12.94 16.82 -25.96
C GLU A 13 -13.45 16.81 -27.43
N GLY A 14 -14.34 15.87 -27.74
CA GLY A 14 -14.97 15.72 -29.05
C GLY A 14 -14.34 14.65 -29.96
N THR A 15 -13.29 13.97 -29.51
CA THR A 15 -12.72 12.80 -30.19
C THR A 15 -13.43 11.53 -29.71
N ASP A 16 -13.81 10.64 -30.63
CA ASP A 16 -14.32 9.31 -30.27
C ASP A 16 -13.23 8.60 -29.43
N PRO A 17 -13.53 7.98 -28.28
CA PRO A 17 -12.55 7.20 -27.53
C PRO A 17 -11.79 6.15 -28.36
N ALA A 18 -12.37 5.69 -29.48
CA ALA A 18 -11.74 4.81 -30.45
C ALA A 18 -10.77 5.51 -31.43
N GLU A 19 -10.81 6.84 -31.54
CA GLU A 19 -9.94 7.68 -32.39
C GLU A 19 -8.77 8.32 -31.61
N VAL A 20 -8.71 8.16 -30.29
CA VAL A 20 -7.60 8.65 -29.46
C VAL A 20 -6.39 7.75 -29.68
N ILE A 21 -5.36 8.27 -30.36
CA ILE A 21 -4.07 7.59 -30.53
C ILE A 21 -3.47 7.37 -29.14
N SER A 22 -3.39 6.11 -28.71
CA SER A 22 -2.78 5.78 -27.43
C SER A 22 -1.25 5.76 -27.55
N LEU A 23 -0.54 5.97 -26.43
CA LEU A 23 0.92 5.79 -26.41
C LEU A 23 1.34 4.40 -26.87
N ALA A 24 0.51 3.39 -26.63
CA ALA A 24 0.76 2.03 -27.09
C ALA A 24 0.65 1.89 -28.62
N ASP A 25 -0.15 2.73 -29.28
CA ASP A 25 -0.26 2.76 -30.74
C ASP A 25 0.90 3.57 -31.34
N ALA A 26 1.35 4.63 -30.67
CA ALA A 26 2.56 5.36 -31.06
C ALA A 26 3.82 4.47 -31.03
N LEU A 27 3.85 3.47 -30.13
CA LEU A 27 4.94 2.48 -30.08
C LEU A 27 4.99 1.57 -31.31
N ASP A 28 3.87 1.35 -32.00
CA ASP A 28 3.83 0.49 -33.20
C ASP A 28 4.63 1.05 -34.37
N THR A 29 4.84 2.37 -34.42
CA THR A 29 5.71 3.03 -35.41
C THR A 29 7.13 2.46 -35.40
N PHE A 30 7.61 1.99 -34.24
CA PHE A 30 8.95 1.41 -34.10
C PHE A 30 9.05 -0.06 -34.53
N LEU A 31 7.94 -0.73 -34.88
CA LEU A 31 7.94 -2.12 -35.35
C LEU A 31 8.09 -2.26 -36.87
N VAL A 32 7.67 -1.23 -37.62
CA VAL A 32 7.60 -1.26 -39.10
C VAL A 32 8.85 -0.63 -39.74
N ALA A 33 9.91 -0.37 -38.98
CA ALA A 33 11.15 0.22 -39.47
C ALA A 33 11.98 -0.75 -40.34
N GLY A 34 11.44 -1.10 -41.51
CA GLY A 34 12.18 -1.40 -42.72
C GLY A 34 11.96 -0.25 -43.71
N ASP A 35 13.04 0.48 -44.00
CA ASP A 35 13.23 1.40 -45.13
C ASP A 35 12.97 2.92 -45.01
N GLU A 36 12.35 3.47 -43.96
CA GLU A 36 12.39 4.93 -43.74
C GLU A 36 13.29 5.28 -42.54
N ALA A 37 14.51 5.72 -42.86
CA ALA A 37 15.61 5.90 -41.91
C ALA A 37 15.47 7.11 -40.95
N ASP A 38 14.38 7.89 -41.03
CA ASP A 38 14.17 9.03 -40.13
C ASP A 38 12.68 9.32 -39.95
N ASP A 39 12.12 8.94 -38.79
CA ASP A 39 10.78 9.34 -38.36
C ASP A 39 10.75 10.77 -37.79
N GLY A 40 11.89 11.49 -37.79
CA GLY A 40 12.03 12.85 -37.31
C GLY A 40 11.93 13.01 -35.80
N LEU A 41 11.85 11.91 -35.04
CA LEU A 41 11.63 11.95 -33.58
C LEU A 41 12.96 12.10 -32.81
N PRO A 42 13.01 12.91 -31.74
CA PRO A 42 14.24 13.22 -31.00
C PRO A 42 14.64 12.12 -30.00
N PHE A 43 14.56 10.84 -30.40
CA PHE A 43 14.89 9.69 -29.56
C PHE A 43 16.26 9.08 -29.91
N SER A 44 17.01 8.68 -28.88
CA SER A 44 18.29 7.98 -29.05
C SER A 44 18.10 6.59 -29.69
N ALA A 45 19.17 6.05 -30.30
CA ALA A 45 19.15 4.71 -30.87
C ALA A 45 18.77 3.63 -29.83
N GLU A 46 19.26 3.76 -28.59
CA GLU A 46 18.92 2.85 -27.49
C GLU A 46 17.43 2.93 -27.12
N ALA A 47 16.87 4.15 -27.04
CA ALA A 47 15.44 4.33 -26.76
C ALA A 47 14.57 3.66 -27.83
N ARG A 48 14.94 3.80 -29.11
CA ARG A 48 14.23 3.18 -30.24
C ARG A 48 14.24 1.66 -30.17
N VAL A 49 15.37 1.04 -29.81
CA VAL A 49 15.46 -0.42 -29.58
C VAL A 49 14.54 -0.85 -28.44
N ARG A 50 14.52 -0.10 -27.33
CA ARG A 50 13.63 -0.38 -26.19
C ARG A 50 12.15 -0.22 -26.55
N PHE A 51 11.80 0.79 -27.34
CA PHE A 51 10.43 0.99 -27.84
C PHE A 51 9.97 -0.15 -28.74
N ALA A 52 10.79 -0.55 -29.73
CA ALA A 52 10.46 -1.68 -30.60
C ALA A 52 10.28 -2.99 -29.81
N ARG A 53 11.11 -3.22 -28.79
CA ARG A 53 10.97 -4.37 -27.89
C ARG A 53 9.64 -4.33 -27.13
N LEU A 54 9.33 -3.22 -26.48
CA LEU A 54 8.08 -3.03 -25.72
C LEU A 54 6.84 -3.17 -26.63
N ALA A 55 6.88 -2.57 -27.82
CA ALA A 55 5.81 -2.66 -28.80
C ALA A 55 5.51 -4.11 -29.20
N ARG A 56 6.56 -4.92 -29.39
CA ARG A 56 6.42 -6.36 -29.70
C ARG A 56 5.82 -7.12 -28.52
N GLU A 57 6.33 -6.90 -27.31
CA GLU A 57 5.79 -7.53 -26.09
C GLU A 57 4.30 -7.21 -25.92
N LEU A 58 3.88 -5.96 -26.07
CA LEU A 58 2.48 -5.55 -26.01
C LEU A 58 1.62 -6.20 -27.12
N ARG A 59 2.13 -6.26 -28.36
CA ARG A 59 1.43 -6.91 -29.48
C ARG A 59 1.21 -8.40 -29.22
N ASP A 60 2.22 -9.08 -28.69
CA ASP A 60 2.14 -10.50 -28.38
C ASP A 60 1.16 -10.79 -27.23
N LEU A 61 1.19 -9.97 -26.17
CA LEU A 61 0.23 -10.07 -25.06
C LEU A 61 -1.22 -9.78 -25.49
N ARG A 62 -1.42 -8.82 -26.41
CA ARG A 62 -2.75 -8.50 -26.96
C ARG A 62 -3.36 -9.69 -27.71
N ARG A 63 -2.55 -10.52 -28.38
CA ARG A 63 -3.06 -11.71 -29.08
C ARG A 63 -3.60 -12.78 -28.14
N SER A 64 -3.12 -12.84 -26.90
CA SER A 64 -3.60 -13.80 -25.89
C SER A 64 -4.85 -13.35 -25.14
N LEU A 65 -5.41 -12.15 -25.38
CA LEU A 65 -6.52 -11.64 -24.57
C LEU A 65 -7.82 -12.48 -24.62
N ALA A 66 -7.95 -13.35 -25.63
CA ALA A 66 -9.06 -14.29 -25.75
C ALA A 66 -8.80 -15.64 -25.03
N ASP A 67 -7.58 -15.86 -24.55
CA ASP A 67 -7.23 -17.05 -23.78
C ASP A 67 -7.91 -16.99 -22.39
N PRO A 68 -8.05 -18.14 -21.68
CA PRO A 68 -8.54 -18.16 -20.31
C PRO A 68 -7.80 -17.17 -19.40
N LEU A 69 -8.51 -16.53 -18.47
CA LEU A 69 -7.96 -15.48 -17.60
C LEU A 69 -6.62 -15.85 -16.96
N MET A 70 -6.52 -17.06 -16.40
CA MET A 70 -5.30 -17.51 -15.73
C MET A 70 -4.13 -17.65 -16.71
N ASP A 71 -4.37 -18.08 -17.95
CA ASP A 71 -3.32 -18.21 -18.97
C ASP A 71 -2.79 -16.83 -19.37
N VAL A 72 -3.69 -15.85 -19.50
CA VAL A 72 -3.32 -14.45 -19.76
C VAL A 72 -2.46 -13.88 -18.64
N LEU A 73 -2.86 -14.10 -17.38
CA LEU A 73 -2.11 -13.60 -16.21
C LEU A 73 -0.71 -14.22 -16.13
N HIS A 74 -0.58 -15.55 -16.25
CA HIS A 74 0.72 -16.21 -16.23
C HIS A 74 1.61 -15.76 -17.40
N ARG A 75 1.03 -15.53 -18.59
CA ARG A 75 1.79 -15.01 -19.74
C ARG A 75 2.31 -13.61 -19.49
N ILE A 76 1.52 -12.73 -18.86
CA ILE A 76 1.97 -11.39 -18.46
C ILE A 76 3.11 -11.49 -17.45
N LEU A 77 2.99 -12.35 -16.43
CA LEU A 77 4.03 -12.54 -15.42
C LEU A 77 5.35 -13.04 -16.03
N ALA A 78 5.27 -14.01 -16.93
CA ALA A 78 6.42 -14.54 -17.64
C ALA A 78 7.06 -13.50 -18.57
N THR A 79 6.27 -12.75 -19.33
CA THR A 79 6.75 -11.74 -20.30
C THR A 79 7.42 -10.56 -19.60
N THR A 80 6.83 -10.10 -18.49
CA THR A 80 7.38 -8.99 -17.69
C THR A 80 8.57 -9.40 -16.83
N GLY A 81 8.72 -10.70 -16.54
CA GLY A 81 9.75 -11.23 -15.65
C GLY A 81 9.51 -10.88 -14.18
N LEU A 82 8.28 -10.51 -13.81
CA LEU A 82 7.97 -10.04 -12.45
C LEU A 82 8.32 -11.10 -11.39
N GLU A 83 8.02 -12.38 -11.64
CA GLU A 83 8.35 -13.47 -10.70
C GLU A 83 9.85 -13.60 -10.44
N VAL A 84 10.67 -13.38 -11.46
CA VAL A 84 12.14 -13.39 -11.36
C VAL A 84 12.60 -12.20 -10.53
N GLU A 85 12.03 -11.01 -10.75
CA GLU A 85 12.35 -9.81 -9.99
C GLU A 85 11.99 -9.96 -8.50
N LEU A 86 10.83 -10.56 -8.22
CA LEU A 86 10.39 -10.86 -6.86
C LEU A 86 11.31 -11.87 -6.18
N SER A 87 11.74 -12.90 -6.90
CA SER A 87 12.66 -13.93 -6.40
C SER A 87 14.07 -13.40 -6.13
N ALA A 88 14.51 -12.38 -6.88
CA ALA A 88 15.82 -11.75 -6.73
C ALA A 88 15.88 -10.68 -5.61
N SER A 89 14.77 -10.40 -4.92
CA SER A 89 14.71 -9.40 -3.85
C SER A 89 15.24 -9.95 -2.51
N PRO A 90 15.66 -9.09 -1.54
CA PRO A 90 16.06 -9.55 -0.20
C PRO A 90 15.00 -10.44 0.45
N GLN A 91 15.43 -11.55 1.09
CA GLN A 91 14.58 -12.71 1.44
C GLN A 91 13.26 -12.35 2.16
N ALA A 92 13.29 -11.50 3.19
CA ALA A 92 12.10 -11.12 3.94
C ALA A 92 11.08 -10.31 3.10
N LEU A 93 11.57 -9.43 2.22
CA LEU A 93 10.75 -8.59 1.35
C LEU A 93 10.32 -9.35 0.07
N ALA A 94 11.07 -10.37 -0.32
CA ALA A 94 10.76 -11.27 -1.44
C ALA A 94 9.63 -12.23 -1.08
N ALA A 95 9.66 -12.84 0.12
CA ALA A 95 8.62 -13.77 0.56
C ALA A 95 7.23 -13.11 0.59
N ARG A 96 7.10 -11.95 1.25
CA ARG A 96 5.84 -11.21 1.33
C ARG A 96 5.31 -10.77 -0.04
N ARG A 97 6.18 -10.35 -0.95
CA ARG A 97 5.78 -9.93 -2.30
C ARG A 97 5.34 -11.11 -3.16
N ARG A 98 6.00 -12.27 -3.04
CA ARG A 98 5.54 -13.51 -3.67
C ARG A 98 4.18 -13.95 -3.14
N GLU A 99 3.99 -13.91 -1.82
CA GLU A 99 2.71 -14.22 -1.19
C GLU A 99 1.58 -13.28 -1.66
N THR A 100 1.87 -11.99 -1.77
CA THR A 100 0.90 -11.01 -2.30
C THR A 100 0.50 -11.35 -3.74
N LEU A 101 1.47 -11.72 -4.59
CA LEU A 101 1.21 -12.16 -5.96
C LEU A 101 0.38 -13.45 -5.98
N ALA A 102 0.70 -14.43 -5.12
CA ALA A 102 -0.04 -15.67 -4.99
C ALA A 102 -1.50 -15.42 -4.57
N ASN A 103 -1.75 -14.55 -3.58
CA ASN A 103 -3.09 -14.16 -3.14
C ASN A 103 -3.89 -13.46 -4.25
N PHE A 104 -3.23 -12.66 -5.08
CA PHE A 104 -3.84 -12.07 -6.27
C PHE A 104 -4.25 -13.13 -7.29
N LEU A 105 -3.37 -14.10 -7.58
CA LEU A 105 -3.67 -15.20 -8.50
C LEU A 105 -4.79 -16.12 -7.96
N ASP A 106 -4.81 -16.38 -6.66
CA ASP A 106 -5.88 -17.14 -6.00
C ASP A 106 -7.23 -16.39 -6.08
N THR A 107 -7.21 -15.07 -5.91
CA THR A 107 -8.40 -14.23 -6.14
C THR A 107 -8.88 -14.28 -7.59
N ALA A 108 -7.96 -14.25 -8.56
CA ALA A 108 -8.29 -14.40 -9.97
C ALA A 108 -8.84 -15.79 -10.30
N ALA A 109 -8.27 -16.85 -9.71
CA ALA A 109 -8.74 -18.22 -9.86
C ALA A 109 -10.14 -18.42 -9.29
N ARG A 110 -10.41 -17.88 -8.09
CA ARG A 110 -11.76 -17.85 -7.49
C ARG A 110 -12.75 -17.11 -8.38
N PHE A 111 -12.36 -15.95 -8.91
CA PHE A 111 -13.19 -15.20 -9.85
C PHE A 111 -13.51 -16.02 -11.10
N ALA A 112 -12.51 -16.71 -11.66
CA ALA A 112 -12.67 -17.55 -12.83
C ALA A 112 -13.51 -18.82 -12.58
N SER A 113 -13.59 -19.28 -11.33
CA SER A 113 -14.38 -20.46 -10.94
C SER A 113 -15.88 -20.16 -10.77
N LEU A 114 -16.29 -18.89 -10.71
CA LEU A 114 -17.69 -18.49 -10.70
C LEU A 114 -18.29 -18.69 -12.09
N ASP A 115 -19.45 -19.33 -12.19
CA ASP A 115 -20.12 -19.63 -13.47
C ASP A 115 -20.26 -18.37 -14.35
N GLY A 116 -19.61 -18.35 -15.52
CA GLY A 116 -19.67 -17.26 -16.51
C GLY A 116 -18.45 -17.19 -17.45
N GLU A 117 -18.48 -16.26 -18.43
CA GLU A 117 -17.31 -15.92 -19.26
C GLU A 117 -16.32 -15.07 -18.44
N ALA A 118 -15.42 -15.74 -17.72
CA ALA A 118 -14.34 -15.10 -16.96
C ALA A 118 -13.25 -14.53 -17.89
N SER A 119 -13.56 -13.41 -18.54
CA SER A 119 -12.63 -12.66 -19.39
C SER A 119 -11.76 -11.70 -18.58
N LEU A 120 -10.61 -11.29 -19.14
CA LEU A 120 -9.77 -10.23 -18.54
C LEU A 120 -10.56 -8.94 -18.32
N LEU A 121 -11.43 -8.56 -19.26
CA LEU A 121 -12.22 -7.34 -19.15
C LEU A 121 -13.20 -7.40 -17.95
N ALA A 122 -13.87 -8.55 -17.77
CA ALA A 122 -14.76 -8.78 -16.63
C ALA A 122 -13.98 -8.71 -15.31
N PHE A 123 -12.79 -9.33 -15.26
CA PHE A 123 -11.92 -9.28 -14.07
C PHE A 123 -11.45 -7.85 -13.76
N LEU A 124 -11.05 -7.06 -14.76
CA LEU A 124 -10.71 -5.65 -14.57
C LEU A 124 -11.91 -4.81 -14.11
N GLY A 125 -13.14 -5.16 -14.52
CA GLY A 125 -14.37 -4.55 -14.02
C GLY A 125 -14.62 -4.90 -12.55
N PHE A 126 -14.42 -6.16 -12.18
CA PHE A 126 -14.46 -6.62 -10.79
C PHE A 126 -13.44 -5.87 -9.92
N LEU A 127 -12.18 -5.77 -10.34
CA LEU A 127 -11.14 -5.05 -9.60
C LEU A 127 -11.47 -3.56 -9.43
N ARG A 128 -11.99 -2.91 -10.48
CA ARG A 128 -12.44 -1.51 -10.40
C ARG A 128 -13.60 -1.34 -9.41
N THR A 129 -14.55 -2.26 -9.41
CA THR A 129 -15.69 -2.25 -8.48
C THR A 129 -15.20 -2.44 -7.05
N ALA A 130 -14.31 -3.39 -6.81
CA ALA A 130 -13.71 -3.62 -5.49
C ALA A 130 -12.92 -2.39 -5.00
N ALA A 131 -12.12 -1.77 -5.87
CA ALA A 131 -11.37 -0.56 -5.54
C ALA A 131 -12.29 0.63 -5.21
N GLN A 132 -13.37 0.81 -6.00
CA GLN A 132 -14.27 1.96 -5.86
C GLN A 132 -15.24 1.82 -4.67
N TYR A 133 -15.76 0.62 -4.42
CA TYR A 133 -16.87 0.40 -3.49
C TYR A 133 -16.50 -0.43 -2.26
N GLU A 134 -15.46 -1.28 -2.33
CA GLU A 134 -15.12 -2.25 -1.28
C GLU A 134 -13.79 -1.94 -0.57
N LYS A 135 -13.17 -0.79 -0.85
CA LYS A 135 -11.85 -0.37 -0.35
C LYS A 135 -10.70 -1.27 -0.82
N GLY A 136 -10.87 -1.94 -1.98
CA GLY A 136 -9.89 -2.84 -2.57
C GLY A 136 -10.12 -4.31 -2.22
N LEU A 137 -9.22 -5.17 -2.70
CA LEU A 137 -9.25 -6.60 -2.38
C LEU A 137 -8.83 -6.83 -0.93
N ASP A 138 -9.46 -7.82 -0.28
CA ASP A 138 -9.10 -8.21 1.08
C ASP A 138 -7.75 -8.93 1.07
N ASN A 139 -6.68 -8.16 1.29
CA ASN A 139 -5.32 -8.66 1.42
C ASN A 139 -5.01 -8.91 2.91
N ALA A 140 -5.69 -9.87 3.51
CA ALA A 140 -5.27 -10.43 4.78
C ALA A 140 -4.03 -11.30 4.54
N LEU A 141 -2.87 -10.67 4.42
CA LEU A 141 -1.61 -11.41 4.54
C LEU A 141 -1.54 -11.92 5.98
N PRO A 142 -1.37 -13.23 6.24
CA PRO A 142 -0.94 -13.72 7.53
C PRO A 142 0.41 -13.08 7.81
N GLY A 143 0.40 -11.95 8.53
CA GLY A 143 1.64 -11.27 8.83
C GLY A 143 2.46 -12.20 9.71
N GLY A 144 3.62 -12.63 9.22
CA GLY A 144 4.55 -13.44 10.00
C GLY A 144 4.79 -12.84 11.40
N GLU A 145 5.20 -13.70 12.33
CA GLU A 145 5.34 -13.36 13.75
C GLU A 145 6.20 -12.09 13.97
N ASN A 146 7.22 -11.88 13.14
CA ASN A 146 8.11 -10.73 13.18
C ASN A 146 7.68 -9.57 12.27
N THR A 147 6.47 -9.03 12.45
CA THR A 147 6.00 -7.87 11.66
C THR A 147 5.27 -6.81 12.50
N VAL A 148 5.50 -5.53 12.16
CA VAL A 148 4.72 -4.42 12.72
C VAL A 148 3.32 -4.43 12.12
N LYS A 149 2.30 -4.51 12.98
CA LYS A 149 0.89 -4.54 12.57
C LYS A 149 0.34 -3.12 12.46
N VAL A 150 -0.02 -2.70 11.25
CA VAL A 150 -0.71 -1.41 11.02
C VAL A 150 -2.20 -1.67 10.90
N LEU A 151 -2.96 -1.16 11.85
CA LEU A 151 -4.40 -1.38 11.96
C LEU A 151 -5.12 -0.14 12.48
N THR A 152 -6.43 -0.06 12.24
CA THR A 152 -7.24 1.03 12.78
C THR A 152 -7.57 0.78 14.25
N ALA A 153 -7.79 1.85 15.02
CA ALA A 153 -8.24 1.78 16.41
C ALA A 153 -9.42 0.80 16.62
N HIS A 154 -10.39 0.79 15.69
CA HIS A 154 -11.52 -0.14 15.72
C HIS A 154 -11.11 -1.61 15.58
N LYS A 155 -10.19 -1.91 14.64
CA LYS A 155 -9.67 -3.26 14.41
C LYS A 155 -8.76 -3.75 15.55
N SER A 156 -8.34 -2.87 16.46
CA SER A 156 -7.52 -3.22 17.62
C SER A 156 -8.30 -3.85 18.78
N LYS A 157 -9.63 -3.73 18.76
CA LYS A 157 -10.49 -4.14 19.88
C LYS A 157 -10.32 -5.63 20.16
N GLY A 158 -9.98 -5.97 21.41
CA GLY A 158 -9.81 -7.35 21.86
C GLY A 158 -8.41 -7.93 21.58
N LEU A 159 -7.51 -7.16 20.99
CA LEU A 159 -6.12 -7.51 20.78
C LEU A 159 -5.22 -6.74 21.76
N GLU A 160 -4.00 -7.20 21.96
CA GLU A 160 -2.98 -6.57 22.79
C GLU A 160 -1.59 -6.73 22.17
N TRP A 161 -0.71 -5.77 22.44
CA TRP A 161 0.70 -5.76 21.97
C TRP A 161 1.58 -5.18 23.05
N ASP A 162 2.87 -5.51 23.06
CA ASP A 162 3.81 -4.92 24.02
C ASP A 162 3.92 -3.41 23.83
N VAL A 163 4.13 -2.99 22.58
CA VAL A 163 4.26 -1.58 22.21
C VAL A 163 3.14 -1.19 21.25
N VAL A 164 2.45 -0.09 21.54
CA VAL A 164 1.43 0.49 20.67
C VAL A 164 1.78 1.94 20.37
N ALA A 165 1.93 2.25 19.07
CA ALA A 165 2.07 3.62 18.59
C ALA A 165 0.74 4.14 18.04
N VAL A 166 0.32 5.30 18.52
CA VAL A 166 -0.90 6.01 18.10
C VAL A 166 -0.48 7.34 17.46
N PRO A 167 -0.11 7.33 16.16
CA PRO A 167 0.21 8.55 15.45
C PRO A 167 -1.06 9.32 15.06
N GLY A 168 -0.91 10.62 14.81
CA GLY A 168 -1.98 11.45 14.27
C GLY A 168 -3.05 11.84 15.29
N LEU A 169 -2.66 12.01 16.56
CA LEU A 169 -3.48 12.60 17.62
C LEU A 169 -3.59 14.12 17.43
N VAL A 170 -4.23 14.52 16.32
CA VAL A 170 -4.40 15.91 15.91
C VAL A 170 -5.86 16.31 15.93
N THR A 171 -6.13 17.57 16.24
CA THR A 171 -7.48 18.12 16.31
C THR A 171 -8.24 17.86 15.00
N GLY A 172 -9.46 17.34 15.14
CA GLY A 172 -10.35 17.01 14.02
C GLY A 172 -10.08 15.67 13.35
N GLN A 173 -9.02 14.94 13.72
CA GLN A 173 -8.72 13.60 13.20
C GLN A 173 -9.00 12.52 14.25
N PHE A 174 -8.39 12.61 15.43
CA PHE A 174 -8.66 11.69 16.53
C PHE A 174 -8.51 12.40 17.90
N PRO A 175 -9.62 12.62 18.65
CA PRO A 175 -11.00 12.22 18.32
C PRO A 175 -11.58 12.98 17.12
N SER A 176 -12.43 12.30 16.34
CA SER A 176 -13.13 12.92 15.21
C SER A 176 -14.36 13.72 15.66
N GLY A 177 -14.44 14.98 15.24
CA GLY A 177 -15.65 15.81 15.44
C GLY A 177 -16.73 15.58 14.36
N GLN A 178 -16.45 14.76 13.34
CA GLN A 178 -17.45 14.49 12.31
C GLN A 178 -18.53 13.55 12.86
N SER A 179 -19.73 14.11 13.02
CA SER A 179 -20.92 13.33 13.35
C SER A 179 -21.13 12.22 12.32
N ARG A 180 -21.54 11.05 12.79
CA ARG A 180 -22.07 9.97 11.95
C ARG A 180 -23.21 10.47 11.05
N ASP A 181 -23.41 9.71 9.98
CA ASP A 181 -24.48 9.90 9.00
C ASP A 181 -25.84 10.09 9.70
N ALA A 182 -26.44 11.27 9.54
CA ALA A 182 -27.73 11.61 10.15
C ALA A 182 -28.88 11.15 9.25
N TRP A 183 -29.81 10.37 9.80
CA TRP A 183 -31.01 9.89 9.07
C TRP A 183 -31.94 11.00 8.59
N THR A 184 -31.86 12.19 9.20
CA THR A 184 -32.59 13.38 8.76
C THR A 184 -32.02 14.03 7.50
N ALA A 185 -30.80 13.65 7.10
CA ALA A 185 -30.12 14.20 5.92
C ALA A 185 -29.79 13.14 4.86
N GLN A 186 -29.76 11.86 5.23
CA GLN A 186 -29.28 10.79 4.37
C GLN A 186 -30.27 9.62 4.32
N ALA A 187 -30.82 9.36 3.13
CA ALA A 187 -31.85 8.33 2.92
C ALA A 187 -31.37 6.90 3.21
N LYS A 188 -30.05 6.64 3.17
CA LYS A 188 -29.45 5.33 3.46
C LYS A 188 -29.45 4.97 4.96
N VAL A 189 -29.74 5.91 5.85
CA VAL A 189 -29.70 5.69 7.30
C VAL A 189 -31.12 5.52 7.83
N LEU A 190 -31.35 4.41 8.54
CA LEU A 190 -32.63 4.14 9.15
C LEU A 190 -32.93 5.16 10.27
N PRO A 191 -34.16 5.73 10.33
CA PRO A 191 -34.58 6.56 11.45
C PRO A 191 -34.32 5.87 12.80
N HIS A 192 -33.77 6.60 13.77
CA HIS A 192 -33.35 6.02 15.05
C HIS A 192 -34.47 5.26 15.77
N ALA A 193 -35.70 5.76 15.71
CA ALA A 193 -36.87 5.12 16.31
C ALA A 193 -37.20 3.72 15.76
N LEU A 194 -36.69 3.37 14.56
CA LEU A 194 -36.89 2.06 13.94
C LEU A 194 -35.72 1.10 14.17
N ARG A 195 -34.63 1.55 14.79
CA ARG A 195 -33.47 0.71 15.08
C ARG A 195 -33.67 -0.05 16.40
N GLY A 196 -33.07 -1.24 16.50
CA GLY A 196 -33.11 -2.04 17.72
C GLY A 196 -32.36 -1.41 18.91
N ASP A 197 -31.41 -0.51 18.64
CA ASP A 197 -30.63 0.25 19.63
C ASP A 197 -31.20 1.66 19.89
N ALA A 198 -32.46 1.93 19.55
CA ALA A 198 -33.07 3.25 19.66
C ALA A 198 -32.89 3.92 21.05
N ALA A 199 -32.88 3.13 22.13
CA ALA A 199 -32.74 3.64 23.49
C ALA A 199 -31.38 4.27 23.81
N THR A 200 -30.33 3.99 23.02
CA THR A 200 -28.99 4.55 23.20
C THR A 200 -28.67 5.69 22.24
N LEU A 201 -29.58 6.00 21.33
CA LEU A 201 -29.40 6.98 20.26
C LEU A 201 -30.15 8.28 20.57
N PRO A 202 -29.64 9.44 20.13
CA PRO A 202 -30.38 10.70 20.20
C PRO A 202 -31.75 10.61 19.53
N ALA A 203 -32.77 11.22 20.14
CA ALA A 203 -34.14 11.23 19.64
C ALA A 203 -34.47 12.56 18.95
N LEU A 204 -35.33 12.51 17.93
CA LEU A 204 -35.88 13.73 17.32
C LEU A 204 -37.33 13.90 17.75
N ASP A 205 -37.55 14.69 18.81
CA ASP A 205 -38.89 14.88 19.38
C ASP A 205 -39.72 15.95 18.66
N ARG A 206 -39.07 16.91 17.98
CA ARG A 206 -39.72 18.02 17.29
C ARG A 206 -39.25 18.13 15.84
N PHE A 207 -40.19 18.06 14.91
CA PHE A 207 -39.95 18.19 13.47
C PHE A 207 -40.01 19.65 13.01
N ASP A 208 -39.30 20.54 13.71
CA ASP A 208 -39.11 21.94 13.33
C ASP A 208 -37.61 22.28 13.29
N ALA A 209 -37.27 23.48 12.79
CA ALA A 209 -35.86 23.90 12.68
C ALA A 209 -35.11 23.87 14.02
N LYS A 210 -35.82 24.14 15.13
CA LYS A 210 -35.22 24.11 16.48
C LYS A 210 -34.95 22.69 16.94
N GLY A 211 -35.89 21.77 16.72
CA GLY A 211 -35.74 20.35 17.03
C GLY A 211 -34.64 19.68 16.23
N ILE A 212 -34.54 19.97 14.93
CA ILE A 212 -33.43 19.48 14.09
C ILE A 212 -32.08 20.02 14.58
N LYS A 213 -32.02 21.29 15.01
CA LYS A 213 -30.78 21.86 15.58
C LYS A 213 -30.40 21.18 16.89
N ALA A 214 -31.35 20.94 17.79
CA ALA A 214 -31.11 20.24 19.06
C ALA A 214 -30.62 18.81 18.82
N PHE A 215 -31.31 18.06 17.94
CA PHE A 215 -30.91 16.71 17.55
C PHE A 215 -29.49 16.65 16.98
N LYS A 216 -29.10 17.63 16.16
CA LYS A 216 -27.72 17.71 15.65
C LYS A 216 -26.68 17.94 16.75
N GLU A 217 -27.03 18.65 17.81
CA GLU A 217 -26.13 18.88 18.93
C GLU A 217 -25.98 17.61 19.79
N GLU A 218 -27.10 16.95 20.11
CA GLU A 218 -27.09 15.65 20.80
C GLU A 218 -26.32 14.58 20.00
N MET A 219 -26.40 14.60 18.67
CA MET A 219 -25.60 13.73 17.81
C MET A 219 -24.10 13.99 17.91
N LYS A 220 -23.66 15.25 18.08
CA LYS A 220 -22.24 15.56 18.30
C LYS A 220 -21.77 15.11 19.67
N GLU A 221 -22.57 15.32 20.72
CA GLU A 221 -22.26 14.85 22.08
C GLU A 221 -22.18 13.31 22.13
N HIS A 222 -23.12 12.65 21.45
CA HIS A 222 -23.10 11.20 21.28
C HIS A 222 -21.84 10.75 20.53
N GLN A 223 -21.48 11.38 19.41
CA GLN A 223 -20.24 11.09 18.69
C GLN A 223 -19.00 11.29 19.55
N HIS A 224 -18.94 12.39 20.31
CA HIS A 224 -17.83 12.67 21.21
C HIS A 224 -17.66 11.55 22.26
N THR A 225 -18.77 11.06 22.81
CA THR A 225 -18.77 9.93 23.74
C THR A 225 -18.29 8.63 23.08
N GLU A 226 -18.68 8.36 21.83
CA GLU A 226 -18.20 7.21 21.07
C GLU A 226 -16.69 7.29 20.78
N GLU A 227 -16.18 8.47 20.40
CA GLU A 227 -14.75 8.71 20.19
C GLU A 227 -13.95 8.56 21.49
N LEU A 228 -14.50 8.99 22.63
CA LEU A 228 -13.90 8.75 23.95
C LEU A 228 -13.79 7.26 24.25
N ARG A 229 -14.84 6.47 23.94
CA ARG A 229 -14.80 5.00 24.08
C ARG A 229 -13.76 4.38 23.17
N LEU A 230 -13.64 4.87 21.93
CA LEU A 230 -12.61 4.43 21.00
C LEU A 230 -11.20 4.80 21.48
N GLY A 231 -11.04 6.00 22.04
CA GLY A 231 -9.81 6.44 22.72
C GLY A 231 -9.44 5.49 23.86
N TYR A 232 -10.39 5.18 24.75
CA TYR A 232 -10.18 4.21 25.84
C TYR A 232 -9.74 2.84 25.31
N VAL A 233 -10.40 2.30 24.28
CA VAL A 233 -9.98 1.04 23.67
C VAL A 233 -8.55 1.16 23.17
N THR A 234 -8.22 2.20 22.40
CA THR A 234 -6.90 2.39 21.78
C THR A 234 -5.78 2.51 22.83
N PHE A 235 -5.99 3.32 23.86
CA PHE A 235 -4.98 3.61 24.89
C PHE A 235 -4.79 2.46 25.90
N THR A 236 -5.67 1.45 25.87
CA THR A 236 -5.58 0.25 26.71
C THR A 236 -5.13 -1.00 25.94
N ARG A 237 -4.69 -0.85 24.68
CA ARG A 237 -4.09 -1.94 23.91
C ARG A 237 -2.64 -2.29 24.29
N PRO A 238 -1.76 -1.36 24.72
CA PRO A 238 -0.38 -1.71 25.03
C PRO A 238 -0.25 -2.44 26.37
N ARG A 239 0.66 -3.42 26.42
CA ARG A 239 1.03 -4.12 27.67
C ARG A 239 2.13 -3.39 28.42
N SER A 240 3.10 -2.80 27.72
CA SER A 240 4.26 -2.14 28.34
C SER A 240 4.45 -0.69 27.92
N LEU A 241 4.20 -0.33 26.66
CA LEU A 241 4.52 1.01 26.16
C LEU A 241 3.47 1.57 25.20
N LEU A 242 2.99 2.78 25.51
CA LEU A 242 2.18 3.60 24.62
C LEU A 242 3.01 4.75 24.08
N LEU A 243 3.06 4.89 22.75
CA LEU A 243 3.65 6.05 22.08
C LEU A 243 2.54 6.86 21.42
N GLY A 244 2.44 8.15 21.70
CA GLY A 244 1.47 9.06 21.08
C GLY A 244 2.16 10.21 20.37
N SER A 245 1.71 10.55 19.16
CA SER A 245 2.27 11.68 18.42
C SER A 245 1.22 12.44 17.61
N GLY A 246 1.51 13.71 17.36
CA GLY A 246 0.71 14.62 16.54
C GLY A 246 1.59 15.47 15.63
N HIS A 247 0.97 16.28 14.78
CA HIS A 247 1.65 17.19 13.87
C HIS A 247 0.82 18.47 13.66
N TRP A 248 1.50 19.59 13.42
CA TRP A 248 0.84 20.86 13.13
C TRP A 248 0.28 20.94 11.71
N TRP A 249 0.91 20.32 10.72
CA TRP A 249 0.38 20.25 9.36
C TRP A 249 0.39 18.82 8.83
N GLY A 250 -0.66 18.48 8.09
CA GLY A 250 -0.66 17.27 7.27
C GLY A 250 -0.04 17.54 5.88
N PRO A 251 0.01 16.53 5.00
CA PRO A 251 0.78 16.58 3.76
C PRO A 251 0.26 17.57 2.71
N SER A 252 -0.93 18.14 2.90
CA SER A 252 -1.55 19.03 1.90
C SER A 252 -2.25 20.25 2.49
N GLN A 253 -2.29 20.39 3.82
CA GLN A 253 -3.06 21.43 4.48
C GLN A 253 -2.22 22.71 4.63
N LYS A 254 -2.78 23.86 4.26
CA LYS A 254 -2.17 25.18 4.50
C LYS A 254 -2.36 25.66 5.94
N ARG A 255 -3.49 25.30 6.55
CA ARG A 255 -3.80 25.69 7.93
C ARG A 255 -3.18 24.71 8.91
N THR A 256 -2.66 25.24 10.01
CA THR A 256 -2.24 24.46 11.17
C THR A 256 -3.42 23.69 11.76
N ARG A 257 -3.10 22.55 12.36
CA ARG A 257 -3.92 21.72 13.23
C ARG A 257 -3.27 21.73 14.59
N GLY A 258 -4.05 21.89 15.65
CA GLY A 258 -3.52 21.75 17.01
C GLY A 258 -3.38 20.29 17.44
N PRO A 259 -2.68 20.04 18.56
CA PRO A 259 -2.77 18.76 19.26
C PRO A 259 -4.24 18.44 19.55
N SER A 260 -4.61 17.16 19.56
CA SER A 260 -5.97 16.78 19.97
C SER A 260 -6.08 16.75 21.50
N ALA A 261 -7.31 16.77 22.02
CA ALA A 261 -7.56 16.60 23.44
C ALA A 261 -6.95 15.31 24.03
N PHE A 262 -6.76 14.26 23.20
CA PHE A 262 -6.08 13.04 23.63
C PHE A 262 -4.57 13.22 23.73
N LEU A 263 -3.96 13.97 22.80
CA LEU A 263 -2.53 14.27 22.87
C LEU A 263 -2.21 15.21 24.04
N GLU A 264 -3.06 16.21 24.28
CA GLU A 264 -2.94 17.10 25.45
C GLU A 264 -3.08 16.31 26.76
N ALA A 265 -4.07 15.42 26.87
CA ALA A 265 -4.22 14.57 28.05
C ALA A 265 -3.00 13.65 28.27
N LEU A 266 -2.40 13.12 27.19
CA LEU A 266 -1.19 12.32 27.26
C LEU A 266 0.02 13.17 27.70
N TYR A 267 0.15 14.39 27.17
CA TYR A 267 1.17 15.34 27.58
C TYR A 267 1.09 15.65 29.08
N GLU A 268 -0.10 16.01 29.57
CA GLU A 268 -0.31 16.30 31.00
C GLU A 268 0.01 15.08 31.89
N HIS A 269 -0.31 13.87 31.43
CA HIS A 269 0.04 12.64 32.14
C HIS A 269 1.56 12.43 32.23
N CYS A 270 2.30 12.65 31.15
CA CYS A 270 3.76 12.58 31.15
C CYS A 270 4.38 13.71 31.99
N ALA A 271 3.85 14.94 31.89
CA ALA A 271 4.31 16.09 32.68
C ALA A 271 4.12 15.89 34.19
N ALA A 272 3.12 15.09 34.60
CA ALA A 272 2.92 14.66 35.98
C ALA A 272 3.91 13.57 36.46
N GLY A 273 4.82 13.12 35.59
CA GLY A 273 5.86 12.13 35.92
C GLY A 273 5.47 10.67 35.65
N HIS A 274 4.39 10.42 34.90
CA HIS A 274 3.94 9.07 34.55
C HIS A 274 4.43 8.60 33.18
N GLY A 275 5.33 9.34 32.54
CA GLY A 275 5.91 9.02 31.24
C GLY A 275 6.97 10.03 30.85
N GLU A 276 7.44 9.94 29.60
CA GLU A 276 8.43 10.83 29.01
C GLU A 276 7.82 11.66 27.88
N ILE A 277 8.26 12.91 27.75
CA ILE A 277 7.97 13.77 26.59
C ILE A 277 9.25 13.82 25.76
N GLU A 278 9.33 12.98 24.72
CA GLU A 278 10.51 12.92 23.84
C GLU A 278 10.68 14.23 23.05
N ALA A 279 9.58 14.73 22.47
CA ALA A 279 9.56 15.99 21.73
C ALA A 279 8.17 16.63 21.80
N TRP A 280 8.16 17.95 22.03
CA TRP A 280 6.96 18.78 21.93
C TRP A 280 7.31 20.03 21.13
N ALA A 281 6.67 20.19 19.97
CA ALA A 281 6.90 21.34 19.10
C ALA A 281 5.94 22.47 19.48
N ASP A 282 6.47 23.69 19.59
CA ASP A 282 5.67 24.90 19.81
C ASP A 282 4.68 25.13 18.66
N GLU A 283 3.62 25.90 18.94
CA GLU A 283 2.69 26.33 17.90
C GLU A 283 3.41 27.17 16.85
N PRO A 284 3.31 26.82 15.56
CA PRO A 284 3.89 27.61 14.48
C PRO A 284 3.41 29.04 14.47
N ALA A 285 4.26 29.95 14.00
CA ALA A 285 3.89 31.35 13.84
C ALA A 285 2.80 31.50 12.76
N GLU A 286 1.99 32.57 12.84
CA GLU A 286 0.89 32.81 11.88
C GLU A 286 1.39 32.94 10.42
N ASP A 287 2.65 33.35 10.23
CA ASP A 287 3.31 33.52 8.94
C ASP A 287 4.11 32.28 8.50
N GLU A 288 4.19 31.23 9.32
CA GLU A 288 4.89 30.00 8.99
C GLU A 288 4.05 29.14 8.03
N GLU A 289 4.67 28.68 6.95
CA GLU A 289 4.02 27.86 5.94
C GLU A 289 4.34 26.37 6.11
N ASN A 290 3.41 25.51 5.68
CA ASN A 290 3.61 24.08 5.72
C ASN A 290 4.81 23.64 4.84
N PRO A 291 5.89 23.09 5.42
CA PRO A 291 7.10 22.73 4.67
C PRO A 291 6.82 21.67 3.60
N ALA A 292 5.87 20.76 3.82
CA ALA A 292 5.52 19.71 2.87
C ALA A 292 4.90 20.24 1.56
N LEU A 293 4.42 21.49 1.54
CA LEU A 293 3.91 22.11 0.32
C LEU A 293 5.03 22.60 -0.60
N ALA A 294 6.20 22.95 -0.05
CA ALA A 294 7.37 23.33 -0.82
C ALA A 294 8.07 22.11 -1.43
N GLU A 295 8.05 20.97 -0.73
CA GLU A 295 8.69 19.72 -1.19
C GLU A 295 7.95 19.03 -2.34
N ARG A 296 6.68 19.36 -2.59
CA ARG A 296 5.89 18.74 -3.68
C ARG A 296 6.37 19.06 -5.08
N ASP A 297 7.09 20.17 -5.25
CA ASP A 297 7.64 20.59 -6.53
C ASP A 297 9.02 19.97 -6.82
N ALA A 298 9.52 19.09 -5.96
CA ALA A 298 10.74 18.34 -6.23
C ALA A 298 10.46 17.21 -7.24
N ASP A 299 11.19 17.22 -8.36
CA ASP A 299 11.21 16.11 -9.31
C ASP A 299 11.69 14.83 -8.61
N LEU A 300 10.75 14.01 -8.16
CA LEU A 300 11.07 12.69 -7.62
C LEU A 300 11.48 11.78 -8.78
N ALA A 301 12.67 11.19 -8.67
CA ALA A 301 13.12 10.19 -9.62
C ALA A 301 12.10 9.02 -9.64
N TRP A 302 11.50 8.80 -10.81
CA TRP A 302 10.65 7.64 -11.07
C TRP A 302 11.29 6.73 -12.13
N PRO A 303 11.40 5.40 -11.88
CA PRO A 303 11.10 4.72 -10.62
C PRO A 303 12.04 5.18 -9.49
N LEU A 304 11.57 5.06 -8.24
CA LEU A 304 12.43 5.32 -7.08
C LEU A 304 13.71 4.48 -7.20
N PRO A 305 14.90 5.08 -6.99
CA PRO A 305 16.15 4.34 -7.10
C PRO A 305 16.12 3.18 -6.12
N LEU A 306 16.43 1.99 -6.63
CA LEU A 306 16.62 0.82 -5.81
C LEU A 306 17.78 1.07 -4.84
N ASP A 307 17.69 0.48 -3.65
CA ASP A 307 18.82 0.34 -2.73
C ASP A 307 20.10 -0.06 -3.50
N ALA A 308 21.19 0.65 -3.25
CA ALA A 308 22.41 0.56 -4.05
C ALA A 308 22.99 -0.87 -4.05
N ASP A 309 22.96 -1.53 -2.91
CA ASP A 309 23.46 -2.90 -2.76
C ASP A 309 22.54 -3.91 -3.46
N ALA A 310 21.23 -3.72 -3.38
CA ALA A 310 20.26 -4.51 -4.13
C ALA A 310 20.43 -4.31 -5.65
N LEU A 311 20.70 -3.09 -6.11
CA LEU A 311 20.96 -2.78 -7.51
C LEU A 311 22.27 -3.43 -8.01
N ALA A 312 23.34 -3.33 -7.23
CA ALA A 312 24.64 -3.93 -7.56
C ALA A 312 24.52 -5.46 -7.70
N ARG A 313 23.84 -6.11 -6.74
CA ARG A 313 23.60 -7.56 -6.79
C ARG A 313 22.79 -7.98 -8.03
N ARG A 314 21.75 -7.22 -8.39
CA ARG A 314 20.98 -7.48 -9.62
C ARG A 314 21.83 -7.35 -10.88
N ARG A 315 22.70 -6.35 -10.95
CA ARG A 315 23.62 -6.16 -12.10
C ARG A 315 24.63 -7.31 -12.20
N ALA A 316 25.22 -7.75 -11.08
CA ALA A 316 26.12 -8.90 -11.07
C ALA A 316 25.42 -10.21 -11.53
N ALA A 317 24.18 -10.43 -11.07
CA ALA A 317 23.37 -11.57 -11.51
C ALA A 317 23.07 -11.50 -13.02
N ARG A 318 22.67 -10.32 -13.54
CA ARG A 318 22.49 -10.07 -14.98
C ARG A 318 23.76 -10.43 -15.76
N ASP A 319 24.92 -9.94 -15.33
CA ASP A 319 26.19 -10.15 -16.04
C ASP A 319 26.57 -11.64 -16.08
N THR A 320 26.28 -12.37 -15.01
CA THR A 320 26.47 -13.83 -14.94
C THR A 320 25.59 -14.56 -15.97
N VAL A 321 24.31 -14.18 -16.08
CA VAL A 321 23.36 -14.76 -17.04
C VAL A 321 23.76 -14.43 -18.47
N LEU A 322 24.10 -13.17 -18.76
CA LEU A 322 24.53 -12.75 -20.10
C LEU A 322 25.78 -13.50 -20.53
N ALA A 323 26.78 -13.62 -19.66
CA ALA A 323 27.99 -14.38 -19.96
C ALA A 323 27.69 -15.86 -20.21
N HIS A 324 26.68 -16.45 -19.54
CA HIS A 324 26.25 -17.83 -19.80
C HIS A 324 25.56 -17.96 -21.18
N LEU A 325 24.64 -17.05 -21.50
CA LEU A 325 23.95 -17.03 -22.80
C LEU A 325 24.93 -16.82 -23.96
N GLU A 326 25.92 -15.95 -23.79
CA GLU A 326 27.00 -15.76 -24.78
C GLU A 326 27.80 -17.05 -25.00
N ARG A 327 28.13 -17.77 -23.92
CA ARG A 327 28.82 -19.08 -24.03
C ARG A 327 27.96 -20.10 -24.78
N MET A 328 26.67 -20.19 -24.47
CA MET A 328 25.74 -21.09 -25.19
C MET A 328 25.64 -20.74 -26.67
N ALA A 329 25.49 -19.45 -27.00
CA ALA A 329 25.38 -18.99 -28.38
C ALA A 329 26.65 -19.27 -29.21
N VAL A 330 27.83 -19.22 -28.57
CA VAL A 330 29.12 -19.53 -29.20
C VAL A 330 29.36 -21.04 -29.34
N GLN A 331 28.85 -21.85 -28.41
CA GLN A 331 29.11 -23.30 -28.38
C GLN A 331 28.14 -24.14 -29.21
N GLY A 332 26.96 -23.63 -29.58
CA GLY A 332 26.02 -24.33 -30.48
C GLY A 332 25.41 -25.63 -29.95
N ASP A 333 25.80 -26.07 -28.76
CA ASP A 333 25.21 -27.19 -28.04
C ASP A 333 24.17 -26.66 -27.05
N GLU A 334 23.01 -27.30 -27.00
CA GLU A 334 22.23 -27.38 -25.76
C GLU A 334 22.86 -28.46 -24.89
N PRO A 335 23.69 -28.13 -23.88
CA PRO A 335 23.90 -29.07 -22.80
C PRO A 335 22.58 -29.14 -22.02
N GLU A 336 22.08 -30.34 -21.74
CA GLU A 336 20.96 -30.54 -20.82
C GLU A 336 21.22 -29.74 -19.53
N PRO A 337 20.19 -29.09 -18.95
CA PRO A 337 20.36 -28.34 -17.71
C PRO A 337 20.87 -29.28 -16.62
N VAL A 338 22.15 -29.18 -16.30
CA VAL A 338 22.72 -29.85 -15.13
C VAL A 338 22.21 -29.09 -13.92
N TYR A 339 21.13 -29.59 -13.33
CA TYR A 339 20.81 -29.30 -11.94
C TYR A 339 21.97 -29.82 -11.10
N GLY A 340 22.94 -28.95 -10.82
CA GLY A 340 23.88 -29.21 -9.74
C GLY A 340 23.09 -29.31 -8.44
N PRO A 341 23.52 -30.17 -7.49
CA PRO A 341 22.97 -30.11 -6.14
C PRO A 341 23.09 -28.66 -5.66
N GLY A 342 22.00 -28.13 -5.08
CA GLY A 342 22.05 -26.82 -4.43
C GLY A 342 23.18 -26.79 -3.38
N PRO A 343 23.68 -25.60 -3.00
CA PRO A 343 24.66 -25.51 -1.93
C PRO A 343 24.18 -26.31 -0.72
N ASP A 344 25.06 -27.15 -0.15
CA ASP A 344 24.75 -28.09 0.95
C ASP A 344 24.15 -27.38 2.20
N ASP A 345 24.22 -26.05 2.23
CA ASP A 345 23.74 -25.18 3.29
C ASP A 345 22.29 -24.70 3.09
N VAL A 346 21.56 -25.18 2.07
CA VAL A 346 20.12 -24.97 1.95
C VAL A 346 19.41 -26.20 2.53
N PRO A 347 18.75 -26.10 3.70
CA PRO A 347 17.97 -27.21 4.23
C PRO A 347 16.98 -27.67 3.16
N ALA A 348 16.94 -28.97 2.90
CA ALA A 348 15.89 -29.54 2.07
C ALA A 348 14.53 -29.09 2.63
N HIS A 349 13.68 -28.56 1.76
CA HIS A 349 12.33 -28.17 2.16
C HIS A 349 11.62 -29.46 2.58
N GLU A 350 11.42 -29.66 3.89
CA GLU A 350 10.56 -30.72 4.36
C GLU A 350 9.15 -30.48 3.78
N PRO A 351 8.50 -31.52 3.23
CA PRO A 351 7.08 -31.46 2.92
C PRO A 351 6.31 -31.11 4.20
N TRP A 352 5.38 -30.16 4.11
CA TRP A 352 4.50 -29.77 5.22
C TRP A 352 3.40 -30.82 5.50
N ASP A 353 3.76 -32.09 5.46
CA ASP A 353 2.86 -33.22 5.68
C ASP A 353 3.41 -34.10 6.82
N GLU A 354 3.49 -33.53 8.02
CA GLU A 354 3.42 -34.23 9.31
C GLU A 354 3.53 -33.17 10.44
N GLU A 355 2.42 -32.51 10.79
CA GLU A 355 2.31 -31.86 12.10
C GLU A 355 2.44 -32.94 13.18
N PRO A 356 3.43 -32.86 14.10
CA PRO A 356 3.40 -33.68 15.30
C PRO A 356 2.20 -33.25 16.16
N PRO A 357 1.48 -34.18 16.80
CA PRO A 357 0.39 -33.82 17.69
C PRO A 357 0.92 -32.88 18.80
N LEU A 358 0.23 -31.74 18.94
CA LEU A 358 0.44 -30.72 19.98
C LEU A 358 0.25 -31.32 21.38
N ASP A 359 1.28 -31.92 21.96
CA ASP A 359 1.25 -32.39 23.35
C ASP A 359 2.57 -32.17 24.12
N GLU A 360 3.50 -31.35 23.60
CA GLU A 360 4.65 -30.89 24.41
C GLU A 360 4.37 -29.51 25.02
N PRO A 361 4.44 -29.37 26.36
CA PRO A 361 4.34 -28.06 27.01
C PRO A 361 5.54 -27.19 26.60
N PRO A 362 5.36 -25.87 26.44
CA PRO A 362 6.42 -24.99 25.96
C PRO A 362 7.63 -25.05 26.90
N ALA A 363 8.82 -25.24 26.31
CA ALA A 363 10.08 -25.07 27.02
C ALA A 363 10.22 -23.59 27.42
N ASP A 364 10.35 -23.35 28.72
CA ASP A 364 10.73 -22.04 29.26
C ASP A 364 12.18 -21.73 28.84
N GLU A 365 12.36 -21.12 27.67
CA GLU A 365 13.64 -20.50 27.30
C GLU A 365 13.66 -19.08 27.88
N ASP A 366 14.32 -18.94 29.03
CA ASP A 366 14.69 -17.68 29.66
C ASP A 366 15.56 -16.84 28.69
N TRP A 367 14.92 -16.04 27.83
CA TRP A 367 15.61 -15.05 27.02
C TRP A 367 15.94 -13.83 27.89
N ASP A 368 17.23 -13.58 28.10
CA ASP A 368 17.71 -12.41 28.84
C ASP A 368 17.57 -11.14 27.98
N TRP A 369 16.42 -10.49 28.11
CA TRP A 369 16.07 -9.26 27.40
C TRP A 369 17.00 -8.09 27.74
N ASP A 370 17.68 -8.11 28.89
CA ASP A 370 18.61 -7.06 29.32
C ASP A 370 19.95 -7.10 28.56
N ALA A 371 20.21 -8.16 27.79
CA ALA A 371 21.41 -8.31 26.96
C ALA A 371 21.30 -7.69 25.56
N LEU A 372 20.13 -7.17 25.16
CA LEU A 372 19.93 -6.56 23.85
C LEU A 372 20.58 -5.15 23.79
N PRO A 373 21.38 -4.82 22.76
CA PRO A 373 21.97 -3.50 22.62
C PRO A 373 20.88 -2.42 22.46
N THR A 374 20.86 -1.44 23.36
CA THR A 374 19.92 -0.30 23.34
C THR A 374 20.45 0.90 22.54
N GLU A 375 21.67 0.82 22.02
CA GLU A 375 22.28 1.91 21.26
C GLU A 375 21.78 1.94 19.80
N ARG A 376 21.38 3.15 19.35
CA ARG A 376 20.98 3.43 17.97
C ARG A 376 22.17 3.15 17.02
N PRO A 377 21.99 2.41 15.91
CA PRO A 377 23.05 2.23 14.91
C PRO A 377 23.58 3.60 14.44
N ALA A 378 24.90 3.74 14.32
CA ALA A 378 25.52 4.98 13.85
C ALA A 378 24.95 5.36 12.47
N GLY A 379 24.39 6.57 12.37
CA GLY A 379 23.86 7.11 11.13
C GLY A 379 24.94 7.20 10.06
N ALA A 380 24.54 6.96 8.80
CA ALA A 380 25.43 7.12 7.65
C ALA A 380 26.04 8.53 7.63
N PRO A 381 27.33 8.69 7.27
CA PRO A 381 27.97 9.99 7.24
C PRO A 381 27.31 10.89 6.19
N GLU A 382 26.98 12.12 6.59
CA GLU A 382 26.54 13.20 5.70
C GLU A 382 27.52 13.34 4.53
N ALA A 383 26.99 13.25 3.31
CA ALA A 383 27.71 13.70 2.13
C ALA A 383 27.81 15.23 2.18
N ALA A 384 29.02 15.74 2.42
CA ALA A 384 29.35 17.16 2.33
C ALA A 384 29.18 17.66 0.87
N PRO A 385 28.98 18.98 0.68
CA PRO A 385 28.16 19.56 -0.40
C PRO A 385 28.66 19.41 -1.83
#